data_AF-A0A7W0P6J4-F1
#
_entry.id   AF-A0A7W0P6J4-F1
#
_cell.length_a   1.000
_cell.length_b   1.000
_cell.length_c   1.000
_cell.angle_alpha   90.00
_cell.angle_beta   90.00
_cell.angle_gamma   90.00
#
_symmetry.space_group_name_H-M   'P 1'
#
loop_
_entity.id
_entity.type
_entity.pdbx_description
1 polymer ?
#
loop_
_entity_poly.entity_id
_entity_poly.type
_entity_poly.pdbx_seq_one_letter_code
_entity_poly.pdbx_strand_id
1 'polypeptide(L)' 'MSDGVVKRTSLNLELGLVAEARAVLNTRGTTDTIHAALADVVRRQRLRELAEQRFDDLTAEALAELRATR' A
#
# COMPACT_ATOMS: atom_id res chain seq x y z
N MET A 1 -0.16 11.39 2.33
CA MET A 1 0.04 10.59 3.56
C MET A 1 -1.33 10.50 4.21
N SER A 2 -1.91 9.31 4.34
CA SER A 2 -3.25 9.20 4.94
C SER A 2 -3.14 9.63 6.40
N ASP A 3 -3.80 10.74 6.73
CA ASP A 3 -3.93 11.27 8.07
C ASP A 3 -4.92 10.40 8.85
N GLY A 4 -4.46 9.21 9.22
CA GLY A 4 -5.28 8.19 9.86
C GLY A 4 -5.21 8.32 11.37
N VAL A 5 -6.34 8.60 12.02
CA VAL A 5 -6.45 8.59 13.48
C VAL A 5 -6.14 7.17 13.99
N VAL A 6 -5.06 7.02 14.75
CA VAL A 6 -4.74 5.76 15.45
C VAL A 6 -5.67 5.64 16.66
N LYS A 7 -6.52 4.61 16.67
CA LYS A 7 -7.38 4.28 17.80
C LYS A 7 -6.96 2.94 18.41
N ARG A 8 -6.88 2.90 19.74
CA ARG A 8 -6.71 1.64 20.48
C ARG A 8 -8.02 0.86 20.44
N THR A 9 -7.96 -0.34 19.90
CA THR A 9 -9.12 -1.24 19.74
C THR A 9 -8.81 -2.59 20.37
N SER A 10 -9.82 -3.24 20.96
CA SER A 10 -9.73 -4.64 21.35
C SER A 10 -10.16 -5.50 20.17
N LEU A 11 -9.28 -6.42 19.75
CA LEU A 11 -9.60 -7.41 18.72
C LEU A 11 -8.92 -8.74 19.05
N ASN A 12 -9.54 -9.83 18.63
CA ASN A 12 -8.93 -11.16 18.76
C ASN A 12 -7.93 -11.38 17.62
N LEU A 13 -6.74 -11.84 17.97
CA LEU A 13 -5.65 -12.10 17.01
C LEU A 13 -5.13 -13.51 17.21
N GLU A 14 -4.85 -14.18 16.10
CA GLU A 14 -4.08 -15.41 16.11
C GLU A 14 -2.60 -15.08 16.33
N LEU A 15 -2.10 -15.31 17.55
CA LEU A 15 -0.74 -14.90 17.92
C LEU A 15 0.35 -15.64 17.12
N GLY A 16 0.06 -16.84 16.64
CA GLY A 16 0.96 -17.58 15.73
C GLY A 16 1.17 -16.82 14.42
N LEU A 17 0.07 -16.42 13.77
CA LEU A 17 0.12 -15.63 12.53
C LEU A 17 0.78 -14.27 12.74
N VAL A 18 0.54 -13.61 13.88
CA VAL A 18 1.22 -12.35 14.23
C VAL A 18 2.73 -12.57 14.36
N ALA A 19 3.17 -13.67 14.98
CA ALA A 19 4.58 -13.98 15.13
C ALA A 19 5.26 -14.25 13.78
N GLU A 20 4.58 -14.96 12.87
CA GLU A 20 5.06 -15.19 11.51
C GLU A 20 5.15 -13.88 10.73
N ALA A 21 4.08 -13.07 10.73
CA ALA A 21 4.06 -11.76 10.08
C ALA A 21 5.17 -10.85 10.62
N ARG A 22 5.45 -10.90 11.93
CA ARG A 22 6.53 -10.15 12.55
C ARG A 22 7.90 -10.52 12.00
N ALA A 23 8.15 -11.82 11.79
CA ALA A 23 9.40 -12.30 11.22
C ALA A 23 9.53 -11.87 9.74
N VAL A 24 8.45 -12.01 8.95
CA VAL A 24 8.43 -11.64 7.53
C VAL A 24 8.62 -10.13 7.33
N LEU A 25 7.95 -9.32 8.15
CA LEU A 25 7.94 -7.85 8.03
C LEU A 25 9.07 -7.18 8.81
N ASN A 26 9.87 -7.94 9.56
CA ASN A 26 10.93 -7.45 10.44
C ASN A 26 10.46 -6.34 11.40
N THR A 27 9.31 -6.56 12.03
CA THR A 27 8.69 -5.66 13.02
C THR A 27 8.97 -6.13 14.44
N ARG A 28 8.64 -5.31 15.44
CA ARG A 28 9.00 -5.57 16.86
C ARG A 28 7.79 -5.97 17.70
N GLY A 29 6.64 -5.32 17.51
CA GLY A 29 5.44 -5.51 18.30
C GLY A 29 4.21 -5.87 17.46
N THR A 30 3.12 -6.21 18.14
CA THR A 30 1.86 -6.56 17.46
C THR A 30 1.30 -5.38 16.69
N THR A 31 1.28 -4.18 17.26
CA THR A 31 0.67 -2.99 16.64
C THR A 31 1.41 -2.52 15.38
N ASP A 32 2.74 -2.51 15.38
CA ASP A 32 3.53 -2.20 14.19
C ASP A 32 3.45 -3.32 13.14
N THR A 33 3.38 -4.59 13.55
CA THR A 33 3.15 -5.72 12.64
C THR A 33 1.79 -5.61 11.94
N ILE A 34 0.72 -5.53 12.74
CA ILE A 34 -0.47 -4.68 12.55
C ILE A 34 -0.51 -3.80 11.29
N HIS A 35 -0.02 -2.58 11.51
CA HIS A 35 -0.02 -1.51 10.53
C HIS A 35 0.85 -1.84 9.31
N ALA A 36 2.01 -2.48 9.48
CA ALA A 36 2.89 -2.84 8.37
C ALA A 36 2.23 -3.84 7.42
N ALA A 37 1.54 -4.86 7.96
CA ALA A 37 0.80 -5.84 7.16
C ALA A 37 -0.31 -5.17 6.35
N LEU A 38 -1.11 -4.30 6.98
CA LEU A 38 -2.19 -3.56 6.32
C LEU A 38 -1.64 -2.61 5.24
N ALA A 39 -0.56 -1.89 5.54
CA ALA A 39 0.10 -1.01 4.58
C ALA A 39 0.63 -1.77 3.37
N ASP A 40 1.21 -2.95 3.58
CA ASP A 40 1.72 -3.78 2.49
C ASP A 40 0.60 -4.32 1.59
N VAL A 41 -0.55 -4.72 2.16
CA VAL A 41 -1.74 -5.10 1.37
C VAL A 41 -2.21 -3.95 0.49
N VAL A 42 -2.38 -2.75 1.06
CA VAL A 42 -2.80 -1.57 0.30
C VAL A 42 -1.78 -1.24 -0.80
N ARG A 43 -0.48 -1.31 -0.49
CA ARG A 43 0.59 -1.06 -1.46
C ARG A 43 0.54 -2.06 -2.62
N ARG A 44 0.41 -3.36 -2.34
CA ARG A 44 0.32 -4.41 -3.36
C ARG A 44 -0.89 -4.20 -4.27
N GLN A 45 -2.04 -3.86 -3.69
CA GLN A 45 -3.24 -3.60 -4.46
C GLN A 45 -3.08 -2.39 -5.38
N ARG A 46 -2.53 -1.27 -4.87
CA ARG A 46 -2.24 -0.08 -5.69
C ARG A 46 -1.25 -0.36 -6.81
N LEU A 47 -0.22 -1.17 -6.56
CA LEU A 47 0.74 -1.57 -7.58
C LEU A 47 0.09 -2.42 -8.66
N ARG A 48 -0.83 -3.31 -8.29
CA ARG A 48 -1.61 -4.10 -9.23
C ARG A 48 -2.50 -3.22 -10.10
N GLU A 49 -3.25 -2.31 -9.48
CA GLU A 49 -4.09 -1.35 -10.20
C GLU A 49 -3.26 -0.50 -11.17
N LEU A 50 -2.09 -0.02 -10.74
CA LEU A 50 -1.18 0.73 -11.60
C LEU A 50 -0.66 -0.10 -12.77
N ALA A 51 -0.32 -1.37 -12.55
CA ALA A 51 0.14 -2.25 -13.62
C ALA A 51 -0.97 -2.59 -14.63
N GLU A 52 -2.23 -2.54 -14.20
CA GLU A 52 -3.40 -2.76 -15.05
C GLU A 52 -3.84 -1.49 -15.81
N GLN A 53 -3.30 -0.30 -15.47
CA GLN A 53 -3.61 0.93 -16.20
C GLN A 53 -3.07 0.89 -17.63
N ARG A 54 -3.96 1.18 -18.57
CA ARG A 54 -3.65 1.33 -19.99
C ARG A 54 -3.65 2.82 -20.35
N PHE A 55 -2.64 3.24 -21.08
CA PHE A 55 -2.48 4.61 -21.60
C PHE A 55 -2.72 4.59 -23.11
N ASP A 56 -3.87 4.08 -23.52
CA ASP A 56 -4.19 3.86 -24.94
C ASP A 56 -4.34 5.18 -25.72
N ASP A 57 -4.62 6.26 -25.01
CA ASP A 57 -4.76 7.64 -25.50
C ASP A 57 -3.45 8.45 -25.42
N LEU A 58 -2.39 7.90 -24.83
CA LEU A 58 -1.08 8.56 -24.73
C LEU A 58 -0.28 8.35 -26.03
N THR A 59 -0.71 9.03 -27.09
CA THR A 59 0.03 9.07 -28.36
C THR A 59 1.26 9.98 -28.28
N ALA A 60 2.12 9.95 -29.30
CA ALA A 60 3.29 10.82 -29.37
C ALA A 60 2.90 12.31 -29.38
N GLU A 61 1.79 12.64 -30.05
CA GLU A 61 1.22 13.98 -30.15
C GLU A 61 0.65 14.44 -28.79
N ALA A 62 -0.18 13.60 -28.15
CA ALA A 62 -0.72 13.88 -26.81
C ALA A 62 0.40 14.10 -25.78
N LEU A 63 1.48 13.31 -25.88
CA LEU A 63 2.65 13.45 -25.01
C LEU A 63 3.44 14.74 -25.29
N ALA A 64 3.50 15.20 -26.55
CA ALA A 64 4.13 16.47 -26.90
C ALA A 64 3.33 17.66 -26.34
N GLU A 65 2.00 17.61 -26.40
CA GLU A 65 1.11 18.64 -25.84
C GLU A 65 1.22 18.75 -24.31
N LEU A 66 1.24 17.62 -23.60
CA LEU A 66 1.41 17.59 -22.14
C LEU A 66 2.72 18.25 -21.68
N ARG A 67 3.79 18.09 -22.46
CA ARG A 67 5.11 18.69 -22.15
C ARG A 67 5.19 20.18 -22.46
N ALA A 68 4.41 20.66 -23.43
CA ALA A 68 4.37 22.07 -23.80
C ALA A 68 3.62 22.95 -22.79
N THR A 69 2.77 22.37 -21.95
CA THR A 69 1.96 23.07 -20.93
C THR A 69 2.71 23.30 -19.61
N ARG A 70 4.01 22.97 -19.53
CA ARG A 70 4.84 23.09 -18.31
C ARG A 70 5.73 24.32 -18.31
#